data_AF-A0A7L4PC77-F1
#
_entry.id   AF-A0A7L4PC77-F1
#
_cell.length_a   1.000
_cell.length_b   1.000
_cell.length_c   1.000
_cell.angle_alpha   90.00
_cell.angle_beta   90.00
_cell.angle_gamma   90.00
#
_symmetry.space_group_name_H-M   'P 1'
#
loop_
_entity.id
_entity.type
_entity.pdbx_description
1 polymer ?
#
loop_
_entity_poly.entity_id
_entity_poly.type
_entity_poly.pdbx_seq_one_letter_code
_entity_poly.pdbx_strand_id
1 'polypeptide(L)'
;MICASLQECIEMIAPKQIFAASSPLGGLGVLQLAQRYKLVAVTSGPVFNKIAVLEAIDNYGAEVRYAPRLHAAVYKMIGERECWVAGPPLTKSAVDGSSTSLSLYACTKAEGIDKIFSMGKPIESVNSRVLGGGRDGRDFDIVTQLRSLQVKGDDEEEVADKIIRSGAIGVDDLDVVSQMMWRLVSKWRARSAVVFKDPHVGLGISIPMIYYAVKAIALGQDCAEGKCIKTTTKLLERALKAVPSSKIHETWSSALRDPQSRRRIEESPYIPALLLLTGKVDVEYEVSTRIYKLRSTG
;
A
#
# COMPACT_ATOMS: atom_id res chain seq x y z
N MET A 1 -1.23 -25.12 -26.67
CA MET A 1 -1.20 -24.00 -27.63
C MET A 1 -0.13 -23.00 -27.20
N ILE A 2 0.41 -22.21 -28.12
CA ILE A 2 1.52 -21.28 -27.89
C ILE A 2 0.96 -19.85 -28.00
N CYS A 3 1.37 -18.96 -27.09
CA CYS A 3 1.21 -17.51 -27.21
C CYS A 3 2.61 -16.89 -27.34
N ALA A 4 2.73 -15.81 -28.12
CA ALA A 4 3.95 -15.03 -28.23
C ALA A 4 4.30 -14.31 -26.92
N SER A 5 3.33 -14.08 -26.03
CA SER A 5 3.56 -13.50 -24.69
C SER A 5 2.53 -13.95 -23.65
N LEU A 6 2.79 -13.65 -22.37
CA LEU A 6 1.81 -13.83 -21.30
C LEU A 6 0.58 -12.94 -21.50
N GLN A 7 0.77 -11.70 -21.97
CA GLN A 7 -0.33 -10.79 -22.28
C GLN A 7 -1.26 -11.40 -23.34
N GLU A 8 -0.71 -11.94 -24.42
CA GLU A 8 -1.51 -12.57 -25.47
C GLU A 8 -2.28 -13.79 -24.94
N CYS A 9 -1.67 -14.61 -24.07
CA CYS A 9 -2.41 -15.68 -23.40
C CYS A 9 -3.58 -15.13 -22.56
N ILE A 10 -3.39 -14.04 -21.82
CA ILE A 10 -4.45 -13.41 -21.02
C ILE A 10 -5.58 -12.91 -21.92
N GLU A 11 -5.25 -12.27 -23.05
CA GLU A 11 -6.23 -11.77 -24.02
C GLU A 11 -7.03 -12.89 -24.67
N MET A 12 -6.37 -13.96 -25.11
CA MET A 12 -7.03 -15.12 -25.74
C MET A 12 -7.90 -15.91 -24.77
N ILE A 13 -7.44 -16.08 -23.52
CA ILE A 13 -8.17 -16.86 -22.50
C ILE A 13 -9.29 -16.02 -21.87
N ALA A 14 -9.15 -14.69 -21.86
CA ALA A 14 -10.07 -13.74 -21.24
C ALA A 14 -10.50 -14.14 -19.80
N PRO A 15 -9.55 -14.32 -18.86
CA PRO A 15 -9.88 -14.77 -17.52
C PRO A 15 -10.64 -13.73 -16.71
N LYS A 16 -11.45 -14.20 -15.77
CA LYS A 16 -12.05 -13.39 -14.69
C LYS A 16 -11.15 -13.39 -13.45
N GLN A 17 -10.39 -14.46 -13.24
CA GLN A 17 -9.48 -14.65 -12.11
C GLN A 17 -8.17 -15.29 -12.56
N ILE A 18 -7.07 -14.85 -11.95
CA ILE A 18 -5.72 -15.35 -12.20
C ILE A 18 -5.10 -15.80 -10.88
N PHE A 19 -4.54 -17.01 -10.86
CA PHE A 19 -3.62 -17.46 -9.83
C PHE A 19 -2.22 -17.53 -10.44
N ALA A 20 -1.22 -16.95 -9.78
CA ALA A 20 0.13 -16.85 -10.30
C ALA A 20 1.13 -17.42 -9.29
N ALA A 21 1.83 -18.49 -9.64
CA ALA A 21 2.99 -18.97 -8.91
C ALA A 21 4.20 -18.42 -9.65
N SER A 22 5.02 -17.59 -9.00
CA SER A 22 6.09 -16.90 -9.71
C SER A 22 7.32 -16.59 -8.86
N SER A 23 8.49 -16.77 -9.45
CA SER A 23 9.79 -16.53 -8.83
C SER A 23 10.79 -16.16 -9.93
N PRO A 24 11.31 -14.92 -9.98
CA PRO A 24 11.02 -13.77 -9.12
C PRO A 24 9.58 -13.22 -9.27
N LEU A 25 9.15 -12.39 -8.32
CA LEU A 25 7.87 -11.66 -8.37
C LEU A 25 8.09 -10.16 -8.50
N GLY A 26 7.53 -9.55 -9.54
CA GLY A 26 7.54 -8.10 -9.76
C GLY A 26 6.23 -7.45 -9.31
N GLY A 27 6.28 -6.66 -8.24
CA GLY A 27 5.12 -6.01 -7.64
C GLY A 27 4.35 -5.06 -8.57
N LEU A 28 5.00 -4.47 -9.57
CA LEU A 28 4.31 -3.69 -10.60
C LEU A 28 3.45 -4.57 -11.52
N GLY A 29 3.89 -5.79 -11.84
CA GLY A 29 3.10 -6.75 -12.59
C GLY A 29 1.91 -7.26 -11.77
N VAL A 30 2.12 -7.50 -10.47
CA VAL A 30 1.04 -7.84 -9.51
C VAL A 30 -0.02 -6.74 -9.49
N LEU A 31 0.40 -5.48 -9.29
CA LEU A 31 -0.51 -4.34 -9.27
C LEU A 31 -1.31 -4.22 -10.57
N GLN A 32 -0.64 -4.36 -11.72
CA GLN A 32 -1.28 -4.25 -13.02
C GLN A 32 -2.30 -5.36 -13.28
N LEU A 33 -2.01 -6.61 -12.89
CA LEU A 33 -2.99 -7.69 -13.00
C LEU A 33 -4.15 -7.48 -12.02
N ALA A 34 -3.87 -7.12 -10.77
CA ALA A 34 -4.90 -6.91 -9.75
C ALA A 34 -5.88 -5.79 -10.11
N GLN A 35 -5.42 -4.77 -10.86
CA GLN A 35 -6.29 -3.71 -11.39
C GLN A 35 -7.39 -4.22 -12.32
N ARG A 36 -7.18 -5.37 -12.98
CA ARG A 36 -8.07 -5.89 -14.03
C ARG A 36 -8.75 -7.21 -13.64
N TYR A 37 -8.11 -8.00 -12.79
CA TYR A 37 -8.52 -9.37 -12.47
C TYR A 37 -8.44 -9.64 -10.98
N LYS A 38 -9.28 -10.55 -10.48
CA LYS A 38 -9.07 -11.13 -9.15
C LYS A 38 -7.74 -11.90 -9.17
N LEU A 39 -6.81 -11.55 -8.28
CA LEU A 39 -5.45 -12.08 -8.30
C LEU A 39 -5.10 -12.78 -6.99
N VAL A 40 -4.59 -14.01 -7.12
CA VAL A 40 -3.88 -14.71 -6.05
C VAL A 40 -2.46 -14.99 -6.54
N ALA A 41 -1.44 -14.52 -5.85
CA ALA A 41 -0.05 -14.72 -6.23
C ALA A 41 0.72 -15.44 -5.12
N VAL A 42 1.57 -16.39 -5.49
CA VAL A 42 2.48 -17.07 -4.56
C VAL A 42 3.89 -16.99 -5.10
N THR A 43 4.86 -16.70 -4.23
CA THR A 43 6.27 -16.54 -4.61
C THR A 43 7.22 -17.12 -3.57
N SER A 44 8.39 -17.58 -4.01
CA SER A 44 9.52 -17.89 -3.12
C SER A 44 10.55 -16.76 -3.04
N GLY A 45 10.30 -15.63 -3.71
CA GLY A 45 11.26 -14.53 -3.86
C GLY A 45 12.33 -14.79 -4.93
N PRO A 46 13.06 -13.76 -5.39
CA PRO A 46 13.05 -12.40 -4.85
C PRO A 46 11.81 -11.57 -5.26
N VAL A 47 11.41 -10.60 -4.42
CA VAL A 47 10.26 -9.71 -4.67
C VAL A 47 10.70 -8.27 -4.93
N PHE A 48 10.41 -7.74 -6.11
CA PHE A 48 10.72 -6.36 -6.49
C PHE A 48 9.50 -5.45 -6.35
N ASN A 49 9.68 -4.18 -5.97
CA ASN A 49 8.57 -3.22 -5.79
C ASN A 49 7.49 -3.73 -4.82
N LYS A 50 7.91 -4.15 -3.63
CA LYS A 50 7.07 -4.63 -2.53
C LYS A 50 6.01 -3.60 -2.10
N ILE A 51 6.28 -2.30 -2.16
CA ILE A 51 5.25 -1.28 -1.90
C ILE A 51 4.11 -1.33 -2.92
N ALA A 52 4.40 -1.65 -4.19
CA ALA A 52 3.37 -1.85 -5.21
C ALA A 52 2.55 -3.14 -4.97
N VAL A 53 3.16 -4.15 -4.34
CA VAL A 53 2.42 -5.34 -3.87
C VAL A 53 1.42 -4.94 -2.79
N LEU A 54 1.82 -4.13 -1.81
CA LEU A 54 0.91 -3.63 -0.78
C LEU A 54 -0.22 -2.78 -1.38
N GLU A 55 0.09 -1.91 -2.34
CA GLU A 55 -0.91 -1.14 -3.08
C GLU A 55 -1.93 -2.05 -3.80
N ALA A 56 -1.47 -3.18 -4.37
CA ALA A 56 -2.32 -4.17 -5.02
C ALA A 56 -3.28 -4.85 -4.04
N ILE A 57 -2.77 -5.23 -2.86
CA ILE A 57 -3.57 -5.82 -1.78
C ILE A 57 -4.63 -4.81 -1.31
N ASP A 58 -4.20 -3.58 -1.02
CA ASP A 58 -5.03 -2.59 -0.36
C ASP A 58 -6.15 -2.03 -1.25
N ASN A 59 -5.90 -1.85 -2.55
CA ASN A 59 -6.87 -1.23 -3.47
C ASN A 59 -7.66 -2.25 -4.31
N TYR A 60 -7.12 -3.44 -4.50
CA TYR A 60 -7.67 -4.41 -5.45
C TYR A 60 -7.93 -5.79 -4.85
N GLY A 61 -7.64 -5.97 -3.55
CA GLY A 61 -7.90 -7.24 -2.86
C GLY A 61 -7.07 -8.39 -3.40
N ALA A 62 -5.89 -8.09 -3.96
CA ALA A 62 -4.94 -9.13 -4.35
C ALA A 62 -4.52 -9.94 -3.10
N GLU A 63 -4.43 -11.25 -3.23
CA GLU A 63 -3.86 -12.10 -2.18
C GLU A 63 -2.44 -12.48 -2.60
N VAL A 64 -1.42 -12.06 -1.84
CA VAL A 64 -0.03 -12.37 -2.18
C VAL A 64 0.62 -13.12 -1.03
N ARG A 65 1.20 -14.29 -1.33
CA ARG A 65 1.76 -15.20 -0.33
C ARG A 65 3.20 -15.55 -0.63
N TYR A 66 3.98 -15.71 0.42
CA TYR A 66 5.33 -16.26 0.36
C TYR A 66 5.28 -17.77 0.66
N ALA A 67 5.71 -18.60 -0.29
CA ALA A 67 5.89 -20.03 -0.12
C ALA A 67 7.29 -20.45 -0.59
N PRO A 68 8.09 -21.14 0.24
CA PRO A 68 9.43 -21.56 -0.14
C PRO A 68 9.40 -22.64 -1.24
N ARG A 69 10.49 -22.75 -2.03
CA ARG A 69 10.70 -23.78 -3.07
C ARG A 69 9.79 -23.69 -4.30
N LEU A 70 9.51 -22.46 -4.77
CA LEU A 70 8.89 -22.24 -6.07
C LEU A 70 9.96 -21.97 -7.12
N HIS A 71 10.09 -22.89 -8.07
CA HIS A 71 11.14 -22.85 -9.10
C HIS A 71 10.63 -22.53 -10.50
N ALA A 72 9.32 -22.38 -10.69
CA ALA A 72 8.69 -22.14 -11.98
C ALA A 72 7.66 -21.01 -11.90
N ALA A 73 7.43 -20.37 -13.06
CA ALA A 73 6.36 -19.40 -13.24
C ALA A 73 5.18 -20.08 -13.96
N VAL A 74 4.09 -20.30 -13.22
CA VAL A 74 2.89 -20.97 -13.69
C VAL A 74 1.67 -20.15 -13.31
N TYR A 75 0.73 -20.03 -14.24
CA TYR A 75 -0.49 -19.27 -14.08
C TYR A 75 -1.69 -20.17 -14.29
N LYS A 76 -2.65 -20.11 -13.37
CA LYS A 76 -3.98 -20.67 -13.55
C LYS A 76 -4.94 -19.53 -13.88
N MET A 77 -5.54 -19.59 -15.06
CA MET A 77 -6.47 -18.59 -15.57
C MET A 77 -7.88 -19.18 -15.58
N ILE A 78 -8.80 -18.55 -14.85
CA ILE A 78 -10.18 -18.98 -14.71
C ILE A 78 -11.10 -17.98 -15.41
N GLY A 79 -11.69 -18.39 -16.53
CA GLY A 79 -12.71 -17.66 -17.28
C GLY A 79 -13.92 -18.56 -17.57
N GLU A 80 -14.32 -18.65 -18.84
CA GLU A 80 -15.29 -19.68 -19.28
C GLU A 80 -14.71 -21.10 -19.17
N ARG A 81 -13.38 -21.20 -19.30
CA ARG A 81 -12.61 -22.44 -19.12
C ARG A 81 -11.49 -22.20 -18.12
N GLU A 82 -11.01 -23.29 -17.53
CA GLU A 82 -9.77 -23.30 -16.76
C GLU A 82 -8.60 -23.54 -17.71
N CYS A 83 -7.62 -22.66 -17.69
CA CYS A 83 -6.40 -22.80 -18.48
C CYS A 83 -5.16 -22.59 -17.63
N TRP A 84 -4.15 -23.42 -17.89
CA TRP A 84 -2.84 -23.35 -17.26
C TRP A 84 -1.85 -22.78 -18.25
N VAL A 85 -1.06 -21.80 -17.82
CA VAL A 85 -0.03 -21.16 -18.61
C VAL A 85 1.32 -21.35 -17.92
N ALA A 86 2.28 -21.92 -18.63
CA ALA A 86 3.69 -21.86 -18.29
C ALA A 86 4.31 -20.69 -19.05
N GLY A 87 4.93 -19.76 -18.34
CA GLY A 87 5.37 -18.50 -18.94
C GLY A 87 6.54 -17.85 -18.19
N PRO A 88 6.87 -16.58 -18.52
CA PRO A 88 7.90 -15.83 -17.82
C PRO A 88 7.51 -15.54 -16.36
N PRO A 89 8.45 -15.13 -15.50
CA PRO A 89 8.15 -14.58 -14.19
C PRO A 89 7.19 -13.37 -14.26
N LEU A 90 6.36 -13.19 -13.23
CA LEU A 90 5.33 -12.17 -13.18
C LEU A 90 5.97 -10.82 -12.90
N THR A 91 6.33 -10.13 -13.98
CA THR A 91 6.90 -8.79 -13.96
C THR A 91 6.02 -7.84 -14.76
N LYS A 92 6.28 -6.53 -14.65
CA LYS A 92 5.56 -5.54 -15.45
C LYS A 92 5.71 -5.81 -16.95
N SER A 93 6.94 -6.10 -17.42
CA SER A 93 7.18 -6.36 -18.85
C SER A 93 6.49 -7.63 -19.35
N ALA A 94 6.33 -8.65 -18.51
CA ALA A 94 5.58 -9.85 -18.87
C ALA A 94 4.08 -9.56 -19.03
N VAL A 95 3.50 -8.75 -18.14
CA VAL A 95 2.08 -8.37 -18.18
C VAL A 95 1.80 -7.38 -19.32
N ASP A 96 2.74 -6.48 -19.60
CA ASP A 96 2.70 -5.51 -20.71
C ASP A 96 3.04 -6.12 -22.08
N GLY A 97 3.34 -7.41 -22.16
CA GLY A 97 3.73 -8.08 -23.41
C GLY A 97 5.04 -7.59 -24.04
N SER A 98 5.79 -6.73 -23.35
CA SER A 98 7.08 -6.19 -23.81
C SER A 98 8.26 -7.14 -23.57
N SER A 99 8.04 -8.21 -22.80
CA SER A 99 9.00 -9.31 -22.65
C SER A 99 8.99 -10.22 -23.88
N THR A 100 10.17 -10.53 -24.44
CA THR A 100 10.36 -11.45 -25.58
C THR A 100 10.26 -12.94 -25.18
N SER A 101 9.29 -13.28 -24.34
CA SER A 101 9.14 -14.61 -23.75
C SER A 101 7.87 -15.29 -24.24
N LEU A 102 8.03 -16.45 -24.86
CA LEU A 102 6.93 -17.33 -25.26
C LEU A 102 6.21 -17.90 -24.02
N SER A 103 4.91 -18.11 -24.15
CA SER A 103 4.10 -18.78 -23.14
C SER A 103 3.34 -19.94 -23.76
N LEU A 104 3.24 -21.03 -23.00
CA LEU A 104 2.52 -22.23 -23.41
C LEU A 104 1.28 -22.35 -22.54
N TYR A 105 0.12 -22.57 -23.16
CA TYR A 105 -1.10 -22.81 -22.41
C TYR A 105 -1.83 -24.09 -22.81
N ALA A 106 -2.51 -24.67 -21.83
CA ALA A 106 -3.39 -25.81 -21.97
C ALA A 106 -4.66 -25.58 -21.15
N CYS A 107 -5.82 -25.68 -21.80
CA CYS A 107 -7.11 -25.56 -21.14
C CYS A 107 -7.62 -26.93 -20.69
N THR A 108 -7.09 -27.38 -19.56
CA THR A 108 -7.45 -28.64 -18.92
C THR A 108 -7.58 -28.41 -17.41
N LYS A 109 -8.39 -29.24 -16.75
CA LYS A 109 -8.38 -29.28 -15.28
C LYS A 109 -7.13 -30.03 -14.82
N ALA A 110 -6.38 -29.44 -13.90
CA ALA A 110 -5.21 -30.07 -13.29
C ALA A 110 -5.44 -30.24 -11.78
N GLU A 111 -5.89 -31.43 -11.39
CA GLU A 111 -6.12 -31.74 -9.98
C GLU A 111 -4.80 -31.84 -9.20
N GLY A 112 -4.80 -31.34 -7.96
CA GLY A 112 -3.66 -31.43 -7.05
C GLY A 112 -2.65 -30.27 -7.11
N ILE A 113 -2.60 -29.51 -8.21
CA ILE A 113 -1.69 -28.36 -8.34
C ILE A 113 -2.24 -27.12 -7.58
N ASP A 114 -3.55 -27.03 -7.41
CA ASP A 114 -4.22 -25.88 -6.76
C ASP A 114 -3.74 -25.60 -5.33
N LYS A 115 -3.23 -26.62 -4.63
CA LYS A 115 -2.66 -26.46 -3.29
C LYS A 115 -1.51 -25.45 -3.26
N ILE A 116 -0.80 -25.26 -4.37
CA ILE A 116 0.31 -24.31 -4.45
C ILE A 116 -0.13 -22.87 -4.15
N PHE A 117 -1.39 -22.53 -4.48
CA PHE A 117 -1.92 -21.17 -4.36
C PHE A 117 -2.48 -20.85 -2.98
N SER A 118 -2.77 -21.87 -2.17
CA SER A 118 -3.24 -21.70 -0.78
C SER A 118 -2.11 -21.85 0.26
N MET A 119 -0.93 -22.32 -0.16
CA MET A 119 0.23 -22.47 0.71
C MET A 119 0.91 -21.14 1.06
N GLY A 120 1.77 -21.18 2.08
CA GLY A 120 2.61 -20.06 2.46
C GLY A 120 1.97 -19.08 3.45
N LYS A 121 2.70 -17.99 3.74
CA LYS A 121 2.27 -16.91 4.64
C LYS A 121 1.90 -15.67 3.82
N PRO A 122 0.96 -14.81 4.27
CA PRO A 122 0.71 -13.50 3.64
C PRO A 122 2.01 -12.72 3.48
N ILE A 123 2.24 -12.08 2.32
CA ILE A 123 3.51 -11.43 1.99
C ILE A 123 3.86 -10.34 3.01
N GLU A 124 2.86 -9.63 3.52
CA GLU A 124 2.99 -8.57 4.52
C GLU A 124 3.46 -9.08 5.89
N SER A 125 3.40 -10.38 6.14
CA SER A 125 3.90 -11.01 7.38
C SER A 125 5.36 -11.48 7.29
N VAL A 126 6.01 -11.30 6.13
CA VAL A 126 7.37 -11.80 5.88
C VAL A 126 8.34 -10.64 5.73
N ASN A 127 9.44 -10.67 6.49
CA ASN A 127 10.45 -9.62 6.46
C ASN A 127 11.13 -9.50 5.08
N SER A 128 11.44 -8.26 4.69
CA SER A 128 12.05 -7.95 3.40
C SER A 128 13.38 -8.67 3.12
N ARG A 129 14.16 -9.03 4.15
CA ARG A 129 15.40 -9.82 4.02
C ARG A 129 15.13 -11.23 3.49
N VAL A 130 14.03 -11.85 3.90
CA VAL A 130 13.60 -13.17 3.42
C VAL A 130 13.00 -13.05 2.01
N LEU A 131 12.21 -12.00 1.77
CA LEU A 131 11.63 -11.75 0.45
C LEU A 131 12.68 -11.42 -0.61
N GLY A 132 13.82 -10.83 -0.22
CA GLY A 132 14.91 -10.44 -1.10
C GLY A 132 14.51 -9.39 -2.15
N GLY A 133 15.45 -9.02 -3.02
CA GLY A 133 15.22 -8.14 -4.19
C GLY A 133 14.89 -6.67 -3.88
N GLY A 134 15.13 -5.80 -4.86
CA GLY A 134 14.72 -4.39 -4.81
C GLY A 134 15.45 -3.50 -3.79
N ARG A 135 15.15 -2.18 -3.84
CA ARG A 135 15.70 -1.16 -2.93
C ARG A 135 14.66 -0.65 -1.91
N ASP A 136 13.49 -1.28 -1.87
CA ASP A 136 12.34 -0.85 -1.09
C ASP A 136 12.08 -1.75 0.14
N GLY A 137 13.00 -2.66 0.46
CA GLY A 137 12.86 -3.58 1.59
C GLY A 137 12.68 -2.90 2.94
N ARG A 138 13.50 -1.89 3.24
CA ARG A 138 13.37 -1.13 4.50
C ARG A 138 12.04 -0.37 4.58
N ASP A 139 11.63 0.27 3.49
CA ASP A 139 10.37 1.03 3.45
C ASP A 139 9.16 0.07 3.59
N PHE A 140 9.25 -1.12 2.97
CA PHE A 140 8.26 -2.18 3.11
C PHE A 140 8.14 -2.67 4.54
N ASP A 141 9.26 -2.98 5.21
CA ASP A 141 9.25 -3.46 6.59
C ASP A 141 8.62 -2.44 7.55
N ILE A 142 8.93 -1.15 7.38
CA ILE A 142 8.31 -0.07 8.18
C ILE A 142 6.80 -0.05 7.96
N VAL A 143 6.35 -0.10 6.71
CA VAL A 143 4.91 -0.08 6.38
C VAL A 143 4.20 -1.31 6.94
N THR A 144 4.75 -2.51 6.79
CA THR A 144 4.11 -3.73 7.32
C THR A 144 4.07 -3.76 8.84
N GLN A 145 5.13 -3.27 9.50
CA GLN A 145 5.15 -3.13 10.95
C GLN A 145 4.11 -2.12 11.43
N LEU A 146 4.06 -0.90 10.87
CA LEU A 146 3.06 0.12 11.22
C LEU A 146 1.62 -0.39 11.03
N ARG A 147 1.34 -1.12 9.95
CA ARG A 147 0.02 -1.73 9.69
C ARG A 147 -0.38 -2.80 10.71
N SER A 148 0.59 -3.46 11.33
CA SER A 148 0.37 -4.53 12.30
C SER A 148 0.14 -4.02 13.72
N LEU A 149 0.42 -2.74 13.97
CA LEU A 149 0.28 -2.15 15.29
C LEU A 149 -1.19 -2.04 15.72
N GLN A 150 -1.42 -2.29 17.00
CA GLN A 150 -2.68 -2.03 17.69
C GLN A 150 -2.43 -1.00 18.78
N VAL A 151 -2.32 0.27 18.39
CA VAL A 151 -2.14 1.39 19.32
C VAL A 151 -3.50 1.89 19.75
N LYS A 152 -3.70 2.05 21.06
CA LYS A 152 -4.80 2.82 21.65
C LYS A 152 -4.21 4.06 22.30
N GLY A 153 -4.82 5.21 22.10
CA GLY A 153 -4.47 6.46 22.77
C GLY A 153 -5.60 7.46 22.62
N ASP A 154 -5.64 8.42 23.54
CA ASP A 154 -6.69 9.43 23.62
C ASP A 154 -6.28 10.74 22.94
N ASP A 155 -4.97 11.01 22.84
CA ASP A 155 -4.39 12.16 22.12
C ASP A 155 -3.30 11.75 21.12
N GLU A 156 -3.00 12.64 20.18
CA GLU A 156 -2.05 12.39 19.10
C GLU A 156 -0.58 12.27 19.53
N GLU A 157 -0.16 12.92 20.61
CA GLU A 157 1.22 12.84 21.10
C GLU A 157 1.44 11.47 21.76
N GLU A 158 0.48 11.01 22.56
CA GLU A 158 0.48 9.68 23.15
C GLU A 158 0.49 8.58 22.07
N VAL A 159 -0.33 8.72 21.03
CA VAL A 159 -0.34 7.78 19.89
C VAL A 159 1.01 7.80 19.15
N ALA A 160 1.60 8.98 18.92
CA ALA A 160 2.90 9.10 18.26
C ALA A 160 4.02 8.45 19.07
N ASP A 161 4.09 8.72 20.39
CA ASP A 161 5.07 8.12 21.30
C ASP A 161 4.94 6.59 21.35
N LYS A 162 3.71 6.06 21.42
CA LYS A 162 3.45 4.61 21.36
C LYS A 162 3.89 3.99 20.04
N ILE A 163 3.71 4.68 18.91
CA ILE A 163 4.21 4.20 17.61
C ILE A 163 5.75 4.16 17.62
N ILE A 164 6.43 5.20 18.14
CA ILE A 164 7.89 5.24 18.25
C ILE A 164 8.38 4.05 19.10
N ARG A 165 7.86 3.92 20.33
CA ARG A 165 8.24 2.87 21.29
C ARG A 165 7.90 1.45 20.84
N SER A 166 6.99 1.29 19.87
CA SER A 166 6.69 -0.03 19.29
C SER A 166 7.86 -0.62 18.51
N GLY A 167 8.86 0.20 18.15
CA GLY A 167 9.99 -0.22 17.33
C GLY A 167 9.64 -0.46 15.86
N ALA A 168 8.45 -0.07 15.39
CA ALA A 168 8.02 -0.25 13.99
C ALA A 168 8.90 0.48 12.95
N ILE A 169 9.71 1.45 13.40
CA ILE A 169 10.66 2.18 12.56
C ILE A 169 12.11 1.69 12.81
N GLY A 170 12.30 0.87 13.84
CA GLY A 170 13.57 0.25 14.24
C GLY A 170 14.55 1.18 14.94
N VAL A 171 14.10 2.38 15.34
CA VAL A 171 14.88 3.41 16.03
C VAL A 171 13.94 4.20 16.95
N ASP A 172 14.40 4.54 18.16
CA ASP A 172 13.63 5.30 19.16
C ASP A 172 13.94 6.81 19.17
N ASP A 173 14.98 7.23 18.43
CA ASP A 173 15.34 8.63 18.21
C ASP A 173 14.30 9.33 17.31
N LEU A 174 13.67 10.37 17.85
CA LEU A 174 12.56 11.10 17.20
C LEU A 174 12.97 11.82 15.91
N ASP A 175 14.20 12.32 15.82
CA ASP A 175 14.70 12.98 14.61
C ASP A 175 14.93 11.97 13.50
N VAL A 176 15.51 10.81 13.84
CA VAL A 176 15.71 9.71 12.90
C VAL A 176 14.36 9.15 12.43
N VAL A 177 13.40 8.96 13.34
CA VAL A 177 12.02 8.57 13.02
C VAL A 177 11.40 9.57 12.04
N SER A 178 11.47 10.86 12.34
CA SER A 178 10.94 11.94 11.51
C SER A 178 11.53 11.94 10.10
N GLN A 179 12.86 11.82 10.01
CA GLN A 179 13.55 11.74 8.72
C GLN A 179 13.12 10.50 7.93
N MET A 180 13.00 9.34 8.59
CA MET A 180 12.61 8.09 7.94
C MET A 180 11.18 8.12 7.43
N MET A 181 10.24 8.59 8.25
CA MET A 181 8.82 8.71 7.88
C MET A 181 8.66 9.70 6.74
N TRP A 182 9.29 10.88 6.81
CA TRP A 182 9.22 11.85 5.73
C TRP A 182 9.83 11.32 4.43
N ARG A 183 11.00 10.65 4.50
CA ARG A 183 11.63 10.02 3.34
C ARG A 183 10.71 8.97 2.71
N LEU A 184 10.09 8.13 3.54
CA LEU A 184 9.16 7.09 3.10
C LEU A 184 7.99 7.69 2.32
N VAL A 185 7.29 8.67 2.92
CA VAL A 185 6.10 9.24 2.28
C VAL A 185 6.44 10.09 1.05
N SER A 186 7.57 10.77 1.05
CA SER A 186 8.06 11.56 -0.10
C SER A 186 8.46 10.68 -1.29
N LYS A 187 9.20 9.59 -1.02
CA LYS A 187 9.67 8.64 -2.04
C LYS A 187 8.50 7.91 -2.69
N TRP A 188 7.50 7.52 -1.91
CA TRP A 188 6.38 6.69 -2.36
C TRP A 188 5.06 7.45 -2.51
N ARG A 189 5.10 8.79 -2.64
CA ARG A 189 3.92 9.67 -2.78
C ARG A 189 2.95 9.32 -3.92
N ALA A 190 3.38 8.51 -4.89
CA ALA A 190 2.58 8.05 -6.01
C ALA A 190 2.01 6.62 -5.83
N ARG A 191 2.22 5.99 -4.66
CA ARG A 191 1.75 4.64 -4.33
C ARG A 191 0.69 4.70 -3.26
N SER A 192 -0.54 4.29 -3.60
CA SER A 192 -1.70 4.34 -2.70
C SER A 192 -1.73 3.15 -1.73
N ALA A 193 -0.59 2.80 -1.13
CA ALA A 193 -0.48 1.77 -0.10
C ALA A 193 -0.85 2.34 1.28
N VAL A 194 -1.54 1.54 2.09
CA VAL A 194 -1.91 1.89 3.47
C VAL A 194 -0.69 1.73 4.37
N VAL A 195 -0.40 2.77 5.15
CA VAL A 195 0.67 2.78 6.15
C VAL A 195 0.15 2.40 7.53
N PHE A 196 -1.07 2.82 7.85
CA PHE A 196 -1.67 2.61 9.16
C PHE A 196 -3.19 2.49 9.01
N LYS A 197 -3.83 1.64 9.81
CA LYS A 197 -5.30 1.56 9.87
C LYS A 197 -5.77 2.37 11.06
N ASP A 198 -6.52 3.43 10.81
CA ASP A 198 -7.14 4.24 11.85
C ASP A 198 -8.25 3.42 12.53
N PRO A 199 -8.10 2.98 13.79
CA PRO A 199 -9.12 2.18 14.47
C PRO A 199 -10.33 3.02 14.90
N HIS A 200 -10.20 4.34 15.00
CA HIS A 200 -11.27 5.23 15.41
C HIS A 200 -12.27 5.46 14.26
N VAL A 201 -11.76 5.58 13.04
CA VAL A 201 -12.58 5.79 11.83
C VAL A 201 -12.82 4.49 11.05
N GLY A 202 -11.97 3.47 11.23
CA GLY A 202 -12.03 2.20 10.50
C GLY A 202 -11.48 2.27 9.08
N LEU A 203 -10.67 3.31 8.76
CA LEU A 203 -10.15 3.58 7.42
C LEU A 203 -8.61 3.48 7.37
N GLY A 204 -8.07 3.10 6.21
CA GLY A 204 -6.62 3.01 5.99
C GLY A 204 -6.02 4.35 5.60
N ILE A 205 -5.06 4.86 6.37
CA ILE A 205 -4.29 6.07 6.05
C ILE A 205 -3.17 5.68 5.08
N SER A 206 -3.21 6.23 3.87
CA SER A 206 -2.27 5.88 2.80
C SER A 206 -1.03 6.77 2.76
N ILE A 207 0.04 6.29 2.12
CA ILE A 207 1.28 7.06 1.92
C ILE A 207 1.02 8.46 1.31
N PRO A 208 0.25 8.57 0.20
CA PRO A 208 0.03 9.87 -0.44
C PRO A 208 -0.77 10.82 0.43
N MET A 209 -1.73 10.32 1.22
CA MET A 209 -2.50 11.17 2.13
C MET A 209 -1.61 11.92 3.12
N ILE A 210 -0.64 11.25 3.74
CA ILE A 210 0.30 11.88 4.67
C ILE A 210 1.15 12.93 3.94
N TYR A 211 1.74 12.57 2.80
CA TYR A 211 2.58 13.49 2.02
C TYR A 211 1.81 14.75 1.58
N TYR A 212 0.61 14.58 1.01
CA TYR A 212 -0.18 15.68 0.48
C TYR A 212 -0.90 16.48 1.57
N ALA A 213 -1.12 15.92 2.77
CA ALA A 213 -1.55 16.69 3.93
C ALA A 213 -0.48 17.73 4.33
N VAL A 214 0.80 17.34 4.41
CA VAL A 214 1.90 18.30 4.65
C VAL A 214 1.93 19.39 3.58
N LYS A 215 1.72 19.03 2.30
CA LYS A 215 1.63 20.00 1.20
C LYS A 215 0.41 20.91 1.29
N ALA A 216 -0.73 20.40 1.74
CA ALA A 216 -1.93 21.20 1.95
C ALA A 216 -1.70 22.25 3.05
N ILE A 217 -1.04 21.89 4.16
CA ILE A 217 -0.69 22.81 5.24
C ILE A 217 0.24 23.92 4.72
N ALA A 218 1.24 23.56 3.90
CA ALA A 218 2.16 24.51 3.29
C ALA A 218 1.48 25.59 2.44
N LEU A 219 0.32 25.26 1.85
CA LEU A 219 -0.50 26.16 1.05
C LEU A 219 -1.69 26.74 1.85
N GLY A 220 -1.79 26.40 3.14
CA GLY A 220 -2.83 26.84 4.04
C GLY A 220 -2.72 28.32 4.39
N GLN A 221 -3.84 28.97 4.64
CA GLN A 221 -3.93 30.39 5.03
C GLN A 221 -5.00 30.60 6.11
N ASP A 222 -5.29 29.58 6.92
CA ASP A 222 -6.38 29.63 7.89
C ASP A 222 -6.01 30.38 9.18
N CYS A 223 -4.75 30.83 9.32
CA CYS A 223 -4.19 31.54 10.47
C CYS A 223 -3.51 32.83 10.01
N ALA A 224 -3.37 33.79 10.91
CA ALA A 224 -2.79 35.11 10.63
C ALA A 224 -1.36 35.06 10.07
N GLU A 225 -0.53 34.10 10.51
CA GLU A 225 0.86 33.92 10.05
C GLU A 225 0.96 33.14 8.72
N GLY A 226 -0.16 32.65 8.17
CA GLY A 226 -0.20 31.76 7.01
C GLY A 226 0.34 30.35 7.29
N LYS A 227 0.34 29.48 6.26
CA LYS A 227 0.86 28.10 6.30
C LYS A 227 0.25 27.21 7.39
N CYS A 228 -1.04 27.38 7.64
CA CYS A 228 -1.80 26.53 8.56
C CYS A 228 -3.14 26.10 7.96
N ILE A 229 -3.67 24.99 8.46
CA ILE A 229 -5.06 24.56 8.22
C ILE A 229 -5.75 24.31 9.55
N LYS A 230 -6.98 24.83 9.69
CA LYS A 230 -7.87 24.50 10.82
C LYS A 230 -8.65 23.23 10.48
N THR A 231 -8.78 22.32 11.44
CA THR A 231 -9.51 21.03 11.36
C THR A 231 -8.86 19.94 10.50
N THR A 232 -9.02 18.71 10.96
CA THR A 232 -8.58 17.47 10.30
C THR A 232 -9.35 17.25 9.00
N THR A 233 -10.67 17.47 9.03
CA THR A 233 -11.53 17.27 7.86
C THR A 233 -11.13 18.17 6.68
N LYS A 234 -10.89 19.47 6.92
CA LYS A 234 -10.45 20.41 5.87
C LYS A 234 -9.06 20.07 5.32
N LEU A 235 -8.16 19.60 6.19
CA LEU A 235 -6.84 19.13 5.80
C LEU A 235 -6.95 17.95 4.81
N LEU A 236 -7.75 16.94 5.15
CA LEU A 236 -7.97 15.78 4.30
C LEU A 236 -8.68 16.13 3.00
N GLU A 237 -9.70 16.99 3.02
CA GLU A 237 -10.38 17.44 1.80
C GLU A 237 -9.42 18.10 0.80
N ARG A 238 -8.43 18.87 1.29
CA ARG A 238 -7.40 19.47 0.44
C ARG A 238 -6.37 18.44 -0.02
N ALA A 239 -5.91 17.57 0.87
CA ALA A 239 -4.95 16.53 0.53
C ALA A 239 -5.50 15.57 -0.54
N LEU A 240 -6.75 15.13 -0.39
CA LEU A 240 -7.41 14.18 -1.29
C LEU A 240 -7.64 14.73 -2.72
N LYS A 241 -7.57 16.05 -2.92
CA LYS A 241 -7.58 16.63 -4.28
C LYS A 241 -6.27 16.42 -5.03
N ALA A 242 -5.17 16.14 -4.31
CA ALA A 242 -3.84 16.03 -4.88
C ALA A 242 -3.26 14.59 -4.86
N VAL A 243 -3.88 13.68 -4.11
CA VAL A 243 -3.47 12.26 -4.11
C VAL A 243 -3.78 11.57 -5.45
N PRO A 244 -3.04 10.52 -5.84
CA PRO A 244 -3.39 9.68 -6.99
C PRO A 244 -4.80 9.08 -6.86
N SER A 245 -5.49 8.79 -7.96
CA SER A 245 -6.78 8.10 -7.89
C SER A 245 -6.62 6.67 -7.34
N SER A 246 -7.41 6.31 -6.34
CA SER A 246 -7.40 4.97 -5.73
C SER A 246 -8.71 4.71 -4.95
N LYS A 247 -9.09 3.44 -4.77
CA LYS A 247 -10.31 3.08 -4.02
C LYS A 247 -10.25 3.53 -2.56
N ILE A 248 -9.07 3.54 -1.97
CA ILE A 248 -8.88 4.02 -0.59
C ILE A 248 -9.21 5.51 -0.51
N HIS A 249 -8.73 6.31 -1.45
CA HIS A 249 -8.98 7.76 -1.46
C HIS A 249 -10.46 8.07 -1.78
N GLU A 250 -11.11 7.26 -2.61
CA GLU A 250 -12.56 7.33 -2.83
C GLU A 250 -13.36 7.03 -1.55
N THR A 251 -12.92 6.04 -0.77
CA THR A 251 -13.54 5.68 0.51
C THR A 251 -13.42 6.83 1.52
N TRP A 252 -12.23 7.45 1.61
CA TRP A 252 -12.03 8.65 2.43
C TRP A 252 -12.87 9.84 1.96
N SER A 253 -12.94 10.06 0.65
CA SER A 253 -13.75 11.15 0.07
C SER A 253 -15.23 10.96 0.37
N SER A 254 -15.72 9.71 0.36
CA SER A 254 -17.08 9.37 0.75
C SER A 254 -17.31 9.57 2.25
N ALA A 255 -16.37 9.14 3.10
CA ALA A 255 -16.46 9.34 4.55
C ALA A 255 -16.48 10.83 4.94
N LEU A 256 -15.75 11.69 4.24
CA LEU A 256 -15.79 13.14 4.47
C LEU A 256 -17.11 13.80 4.05
N ARG A 257 -17.94 13.15 3.24
CA ARG A 257 -19.28 13.65 2.88
C ARG A 257 -20.35 13.27 3.92
N ASP A 258 -20.10 12.21 4.69
CA ASP A 258 -21.02 11.74 5.73
C ASP A 258 -20.82 12.49 7.06
N PRO A 259 -21.85 13.17 7.61
CA PRO A 259 -21.72 13.98 8.83
C PRO A 259 -21.24 13.20 10.06
N GLN A 260 -21.65 11.93 10.22
CA GLN A 260 -21.24 11.12 11.38
C GLN A 260 -19.76 10.75 11.29
N SER A 261 -19.33 10.33 10.11
CA SER A 261 -17.94 10.01 9.81
C SER A 261 -17.03 11.23 9.94
N ARG A 262 -17.48 12.42 9.49
CA ARG A 262 -16.73 13.67 9.68
C ARG A 262 -16.40 13.96 11.15
N ARG A 263 -17.34 13.74 12.06
CA ARG A 263 -17.11 13.95 13.50
C ARG A 263 -16.04 13.00 14.04
N ARG A 264 -16.13 11.70 13.70
CA ARG A 264 -15.12 10.71 14.07
C ARG A 264 -13.74 11.04 13.49
N ILE A 265 -13.69 11.51 12.25
CA ILE A 265 -12.44 11.94 11.61
C ILE A 265 -11.81 13.11 12.38
N GLU A 266 -12.63 14.06 12.82
CA GLU A 266 -12.14 15.22 13.57
C GLU A 266 -11.64 14.86 14.97
N GLU A 267 -12.26 13.88 15.61
CA GLU A 267 -11.89 13.36 16.93
C GLU A 267 -10.65 12.44 16.87
N SER A 268 -10.43 11.74 15.74
CA SER A 268 -9.34 10.76 15.60
C SER A 268 -7.94 11.32 15.90
N PRO A 269 -7.18 10.74 16.84
CA PRO A 269 -5.79 11.14 17.12
C PRO A 269 -4.78 10.58 16.11
N TYR A 270 -5.17 9.59 15.29
CA TYR A 270 -4.21 8.81 14.49
C TYR A 270 -3.68 9.54 13.26
N ILE A 271 -4.52 10.35 12.58
CA ILE A 271 -4.07 11.20 11.48
C ILE A 271 -3.07 12.26 11.98
N PRO A 272 -3.39 13.08 13.01
CA PRO A 272 -2.41 14.01 13.57
C PRO A 272 -1.13 13.31 14.06
N ALA A 273 -1.23 12.16 14.73
CA ALA A 273 -0.06 11.42 15.19
C ALA A 273 0.90 11.05 14.04
N LEU A 274 0.37 10.52 12.93
CA LEU A 274 1.19 10.21 11.76
C LEU A 274 1.81 11.44 11.11
N LEU A 275 1.16 12.60 11.20
CA LEU A 275 1.71 13.89 10.74
C LEU A 275 2.83 14.38 11.65
N LEU A 276 2.67 14.28 12.97
CA LEU A 276 3.73 14.57 13.96
C LEU A 276 4.97 13.71 13.70
N LEU A 277 4.79 12.42 13.42
CA LEU A 277 5.87 11.49 13.09
C LEU A 277 6.65 11.85 11.82
N THR A 278 6.18 12.80 11.00
CA THR A 278 6.97 13.29 9.86
C THR A 278 8.01 14.34 10.27
N GLY A 279 7.87 14.93 11.46
CA GLY A 279 8.64 16.09 11.90
C GLY A 279 8.45 17.35 11.02
N LYS A 280 7.40 17.38 10.18
CA LYS A 280 7.08 18.52 9.30
C LYS A 280 5.89 19.34 9.78
N VAL A 281 5.11 18.79 10.70
CA VAL A 281 3.85 19.37 11.16
C VAL A 281 3.88 19.46 12.66
N ASP A 282 3.46 20.61 13.17
CA ASP A 282 3.08 20.79 14.57
C ASP A 282 1.56 20.86 14.67
N VAL A 283 1.02 20.25 15.72
CA VAL A 283 -0.41 20.26 16.02
C VAL A 283 -0.61 21.13 17.26
N GLU A 284 -1.33 22.23 17.09
CA GLU A 284 -1.67 23.16 18.16
C GLU A 284 -3.19 23.19 18.37
N TYR A 285 -3.64 23.80 19.47
CA TYR A 285 -5.05 23.93 19.81
C TYR A 285 -5.44 25.41 19.99
N GLU A 286 -6.47 25.85 19.27
CA GLU A 286 -7.12 27.14 19.47
C GLU A 286 -8.57 26.89 19.89
N VAL A 287 -8.92 27.24 21.13
CA VAL A 287 -10.28 27.06 21.69
C VAL A 287 -10.83 25.64 21.39
N SER A 288 -10.04 24.63 21.77
CA SER A 288 -10.34 23.20 21.57
C SER A 288 -10.42 22.73 20.10
N THR A 289 -10.01 23.55 19.14
CA THR A 289 -9.92 23.17 17.72
C THR A 289 -8.48 22.90 17.33
N ARG A 290 -8.22 21.74 16.69
CA ARG A 290 -6.90 21.38 16.16
C ARG A 290 -6.49 22.33 15.02
N ILE A 291 -5.25 22.80 15.09
CA ILE A 291 -4.58 23.60 14.07
C ILE A 291 -3.32 22.86 13.65
N TYR A 292 -3.17 22.68 12.35
CA TYR A 292 -1.99 22.08 11.75
C TYR A 292 -1.12 23.19 11.17
N LYS A 293 0.13 23.29 11.64
CA LYS A 293 1.13 24.25 11.13
C LYS A 293 2.34 23.51 10.59
N LEU A 294 3.03 24.11 9.62
CA LEU A 294 4.36 23.63 9.26
C LEU A 294 5.33 23.95 10.38
N ARG A 295 6.12 22.95 10.80
CA ARG A 295 7.23 23.18 11.71
C ARG A 295 8.22 24.13 11.05
N SER A 296 8.55 25.23 11.72
CA SER A 296 9.61 26.12 11.26
C SER A 296 10.91 25.33 11.25
N THR A 297 11.54 25.20 10.08
CA THR A 297 12.93 24.78 10.02
C THR A 297 13.74 25.93 10.60
N GLY A 298 14.18 25.79 11.86
CA GLY A 298 15.27 26.60 12.39
C GLY A 298 16.53 26.44 11.55
#